data_AF-A0A413S684-F1
#
_entry.id   AF-A0A413S684-F1
#
_cell.length_a   1.000
_cell.length_b   1.000
_cell.length_c   1.000
_cell.angle_alpha   90.00
_cell.angle_beta   90.00
_cell.angle_gamma   90.00
#
_symmetry.space_group_name_H-M   'P 1'
#
loop_
_entity.id
_entity.type
_entity.pdbx_description
1 polymer ?
#
loop_
_entity_poly.entity_id
_entity_poly.type
_entity_poly.pdbx_seq_one_letter_code
_entity_poly.pdbx_strand_id
1 'polypeptide(L)'
;MRKSILKKATAVAMSLTMVVGMTGVVSAAHASNGADVATNAKVSSFSILTEEDGGVWKKALENIRSDKYPNGQVAGKDFVTEGWLTDQNGKISTSNMEMFVKNTGWDGEYNKFTNALVGDNPWGLTMTVSDIPVELGRNYTISFKIKSTLKGTVTNEETKEEKTVDSKHILFKAYDQKSKGEPSVNFTSISGATSGGYITVKNGDDYKTVTATVKIPDTRKAFGGDVMGLKFALGAFVKTFPEEVNMKGTVYVKDLKVIAGNQYTVKFTNGSQSQAKYVNAGSQVTPASFSKKGYTLAGFKNKATGAMYNFGSAVNSDLELVAVFNKTAKPGKPSIKVKGAKKKATVRYKKVKNAAGYQIKYSAKKNMKGAKTKTTTKVKYTIKKLKSRKFTYVQVRAFAKDSTGQKVYGKFSAKKKVFIK
;
A
#
# COMPACT_ATOMS: atom_id res chain seq x y z
N MET A 1 15.16 9.86 -41.42
CA MET A 1 13.76 10.16 -41.85
C MET A 1 12.82 9.07 -41.35
N ARG A 2 11.95 9.42 -40.39
CA ARG A 2 10.47 9.39 -40.48
C ARG A 2 9.86 7.99 -40.73
N LYS A 3 9.37 7.37 -39.64
CA LYS A 3 7.95 7.36 -39.21
C LYS A 3 7.12 6.30 -39.95
N SER A 4 6.88 5.17 -39.29
CA SER A 4 5.61 4.46 -39.48
C SER A 4 4.71 4.72 -38.28
N ILE A 5 3.59 5.38 -38.56
CA ILE A 5 2.49 5.68 -37.65
C ILE A 5 1.34 4.83 -38.17
N LEU A 6 0.79 3.90 -37.39
CA LEU A 6 -0.67 3.83 -37.19
C LEU A 6 -1.09 2.86 -36.07
N LYS A 7 -1.76 3.46 -35.10
CA LYS A 7 -2.70 2.93 -34.12
C LYS A 7 -3.58 1.77 -34.63
N LYS A 8 -3.85 0.79 -33.77
CA LYS A 8 -5.18 0.18 -33.59
C LYS A 8 -5.33 -0.38 -32.17
N ALA A 9 -5.79 0.50 -31.27
CA ALA A 9 -6.40 0.12 -30.01
C ALA A 9 -7.72 -0.62 -30.28
N THR A 10 -7.84 -1.85 -29.77
CA THR A 10 -9.13 -2.55 -29.68
C THR A 10 -9.26 -3.16 -28.28
N ALA A 11 -9.73 -2.34 -27.33
CA ALA A 11 -10.18 -2.80 -26.04
C ALA A 11 -11.51 -3.55 -26.20
N VAL A 12 -11.50 -4.86 -25.91
CA VAL A 12 -12.72 -5.67 -25.78
C VAL A 12 -12.81 -6.18 -24.35
N ALA A 13 -13.75 -5.57 -23.63
CA ALA A 13 -14.59 -6.13 -22.58
C ALA A 13 -13.92 -6.99 -21.50
N MET A 14 -13.53 -6.33 -20.41
CA MET A 14 -13.48 -6.93 -19.08
C MET A 14 -14.87 -7.46 -18.68
N SER A 15 -14.97 -8.76 -18.51
CA SER A 15 -15.93 -9.39 -17.60
C SER A 15 -15.27 -10.60 -16.94
N LEU A 16 -14.34 -10.34 -16.02
CA LEU A 16 -14.08 -11.26 -14.93
C LEU A 16 -14.93 -10.81 -13.76
N THR A 17 -16.02 -11.53 -13.51
CA THR A 17 -16.69 -11.51 -12.23
C THR A 17 -15.75 -12.23 -11.27
N MET A 18 -14.81 -11.49 -10.65
CA MET A 18 -14.07 -12.02 -9.51
C MET A 18 -15.04 -12.17 -8.35
N VAL A 19 -15.54 -13.39 -8.17
CA VAL A 19 -15.96 -13.86 -6.85
C VAL A 19 -14.69 -13.97 -6.03
N VAL A 20 -14.38 -12.93 -5.25
CA VAL A 20 -13.38 -13.05 -4.19
C VAL A 20 -14.05 -13.77 -3.04
N GLY A 21 -14.11 -15.09 -3.15
CA GLY A 21 -14.06 -15.95 -1.97
C GLY A 21 -12.60 -15.99 -1.55
N MET A 22 -12.21 -15.15 -0.60
CA MET A 22 -11.01 -15.42 0.18
C MET A 22 -11.34 -16.60 1.08
N THR A 23 -11.11 -17.80 0.56
CA THR A 23 -10.97 -19.01 1.36
C THR A 23 -9.77 -18.82 2.30
N GLY A 24 -9.96 -19.19 3.55
CA GLY A 24 -9.14 -18.82 4.69
C GLY A 24 -7.64 -18.99 4.47
N VAL A 25 -6.93 -17.87 4.58
CA VAL A 25 -5.72 -17.84 5.39
C VAL A 25 -6.24 -17.55 6.79
N VAL A 26 -6.03 -18.45 7.73
CA VAL A 26 -6.30 -18.20 9.15
C VAL A 26 -5.50 -16.94 9.47
N SER A 27 -6.16 -15.77 9.60
CA SER A 27 -5.46 -14.60 10.09
C SER A 27 -4.98 -14.96 11.49
N ALA A 28 -3.79 -14.52 11.86
CA ALA A 28 -3.49 -14.36 13.29
C ALA A 28 -4.71 -13.68 13.95
N ALA A 29 -5.07 -14.13 15.14
CA ALA A 29 -6.20 -13.55 15.87
C ALA A 29 -6.03 -12.03 15.92
N HIS A 30 -7.10 -11.29 15.62
CA HIS A 30 -7.03 -9.83 15.55
C HIS A 30 -6.49 -9.28 16.87
N ALA A 31 -5.39 -8.52 16.83
CA ALA A 31 -4.79 -8.01 18.06
C ALA A 31 -5.74 -7.00 18.72
N SER A 32 -5.94 -7.12 20.04
CA SER A 32 -6.77 -6.17 20.78
C SER A 32 -6.28 -4.74 20.60
N ASN A 33 -7.20 -3.79 20.58
CA ASN A 33 -6.88 -2.36 20.53
C ASN A 33 -6.00 -1.97 21.73
N GLY A 34 -4.87 -1.30 21.47
CA GLY A 34 -3.91 -0.90 22.49
C GLY A 34 -2.99 -2.02 22.99
N ALA A 35 -3.07 -3.24 22.44
CA ALA A 35 -2.17 -4.32 22.81
C ALA A 35 -0.73 -4.03 22.39
N ASP A 36 0.23 -4.38 23.26
CA ASP A 36 1.65 -4.40 22.91
C ASP A 36 2.00 -5.70 22.18
N VAL A 37 2.21 -5.58 20.88
CA VAL A 37 2.49 -6.72 20.00
C VAL A 37 3.99 -7.10 19.99
N ALA A 38 4.87 -6.34 20.65
CA ALA A 38 6.30 -6.65 20.69
C ALA A 38 6.71 -7.59 21.84
N THR A 39 5.76 -8.01 22.69
CA THR A 39 6.04 -8.81 23.91
C THR A 39 6.82 -10.10 23.64
N ASN A 40 6.57 -10.76 22.51
CA ASN A 40 7.22 -12.02 22.11
C ASN A 40 8.18 -11.85 20.93
N ALA A 41 8.55 -10.60 20.62
CA ALA A 41 9.48 -10.32 19.54
C ALA A 41 10.88 -10.87 19.88
N LYS A 42 11.61 -11.28 18.84
CA LYS A 42 12.99 -11.75 19.01
C LYS A 42 13.94 -10.59 18.90
N VAL A 43 15.02 -10.62 19.66
CA VAL A 43 16.08 -9.62 19.59
C VAL A 43 17.36 -10.32 19.15
N SER A 44 18.05 -9.74 18.16
CA SER A 44 19.32 -10.24 17.65
C SER A 44 20.25 -9.09 17.31
N SER A 45 21.55 -9.37 17.25
CA SER A 45 22.56 -8.46 16.71
C SER A 45 23.11 -8.99 15.40
N PHE A 46 23.78 -8.09 14.70
CA PHE A 46 24.67 -8.43 13.61
C PHE A 46 25.90 -7.51 13.72
N SER A 47 27.09 -8.06 13.55
CA SER A 47 28.27 -7.27 13.19
C SER A 47 29.16 -7.98 12.17
N ILE A 48 29.90 -7.19 11.39
CA ILE A 48 30.74 -7.72 10.32
C ILE A 48 31.79 -8.71 10.87
N LEU A 49 32.42 -8.40 12.00
CA LEU A 49 33.49 -9.24 12.54
C LEU A 49 33.00 -10.44 13.36
N THR A 50 31.76 -10.42 13.82
CA THR A 50 31.12 -11.54 14.54
C THR A 50 30.49 -12.55 13.59
N GLU A 51 30.40 -12.23 12.29
CA GLU A 51 30.03 -13.14 11.19
C GLU A 51 28.67 -13.85 11.40
N GLU A 52 27.69 -13.21 12.03
CA GLU A 52 26.36 -13.83 12.28
C GLU A 52 25.59 -14.16 10.98
N ASP A 53 26.05 -13.66 9.83
CA ASP A 53 25.56 -14.00 8.49
C ASP A 53 26.34 -15.16 7.82
N GLY A 54 27.21 -15.86 8.55
CA GLY A 54 28.13 -16.87 7.99
C GLY A 54 29.34 -16.24 7.27
N GLY A 55 29.65 -14.98 7.57
CA GLY A 55 30.78 -14.23 7.05
C GLY A 55 30.59 -13.80 5.59
N VAL A 56 29.37 -13.82 5.07
CA VAL A 56 29.07 -13.44 3.68
C VAL A 56 29.52 -12.01 3.42
N TRP A 57 29.22 -11.11 4.34
CA TRP A 57 29.50 -9.70 4.15
C TRP A 57 30.97 -9.34 4.38
N LYS A 58 31.60 -9.93 5.40
CA LYS A 58 33.04 -9.85 5.59
C LYS A 58 33.80 -10.32 4.34
N LYS A 59 33.45 -11.48 3.79
CA LYS A 59 34.02 -12.00 2.53
C LYS A 59 33.79 -11.05 1.36
N ALA A 60 32.64 -10.37 1.31
CA ALA A 60 32.37 -9.41 0.25
C ALA A 60 33.35 -8.22 0.30
N LEU A 61 33.67 -7.71 1.50
CA LEU A 61 34.69 -6.67 1.69
C LEU A 61 36.09 -7.19 1.36
N GLU A 62 36.44 -8.38 1.87
CA GLU A 62 37.73 -9.05 1.59
C GLU A 62 37.93 -9.35 0.10
N ASN A 63 36.86 -9.46 -0.69
CA ASN A 63 36.90 -9.70 -2.14
C ASN A 63 36.95 -8.43 -2.99
N ILE A 64 36.87 -7.22 -2.40
CA ILE A 64 37.03 -5.98 -3.16
C ILE A 64 38.48 -5.90 -3.69
N ARG A 65 38.64 -5.76 -5.01
CA ARG A 65 39.96 -5.62 -5.67
C ARG A 65 40.04 -4.25 -6.33
N SER A 66 41.08 -3.48 -6.01
CA SER A 66 41.35 -2.15 -6.57
C SER A 66 42.82 -1.79 -6.43
N ASP A 67 43.27 -0.70 -7.04
CA ASP A 67 44.65 -0.20 -6.89
C ASP A 67 45.01 0.07 -5.41
N LYS A 68 44.04 0.52 -4.61
CA LYS A 68 44.20 0.74 -3.16
C LYS A 68 44.20 -0.57 -2.35
N TYR A 69 43.50 -1.58 -2.85
CA TYR A 69 43.32 -2.89 -2.20
C TYR A 69 43.58 -4.02 -3.19
N PRO A 70 44.84 -4.23 -3.62
CA PRO A 70 45.16 -5.20 -4.68
C PRO A 70 44.85 -6.64 -4.26
N ASN A 71 44.88 -6.91 -2.95
CA ASN A 71 44.64 -8.24 -2.38
C ASN A 71 43.35 -8.36 -1.56
N GLY A 72 42.48 -7.34 -1.58
CA GLY A 72 41.34 -7.27 -0.66
C GLY A 72 41.50 -6.27 0.45
N GLN A 73 40.37 -5.89 1.05
CA GLN A 73 40.37 -5.23 2.35
C GLN A 73 40.67 -6.27 3.45
N VAL A 74 41.39 -5.85 4.48
CA VAL A 74 41.81 -6.70 5.61
C VAL A 74 41.07 -6.29 6.88
N ALA A 75 40.40 -7.24 7.53
CA ALA A 75 39.76 -7.03 8.82
C ALA A 75 40.76 -6.53 9.88
N GLY A 76 40.34 -5.58 10.72
CA GLY A 76 41.18 -4.93 11.73
C GLY A 76 42.10 -3.82 11.20
N LYS A 77 42.30 -3.74 9.87
CA LYS A 77 43.08 -2.69 9.21
C LYS A 77 42.17 -1.79 8.37
N ASP A 78 41.42 -2.38 7.46
CA ASP A 78 40.61 -1.67 6.46
C ASP A 78 39.12 -1.59 6.83
N PHE A 79 38.65 -2.47 7.72
CA PHE A 79 37.35 -2.40 8.39
C PHE A 79 37.40 -3.15 9.73
N VAL A 80 36.60 -2.76 10.73
CA VAL A 80 36.67 -3.36 12.09
C VAL A 80 35.34 -3.38 12.84
N THR A 81 34.22 -3.30 12.13
CA THR A 81 32.91 -3.11 12.77
C THR A 81 32.53 -4.31 13.62
N GLU A 82 32.45 -4.08 14.94
CA GLU A 82 32.38 -5.15 15.93
C GLU A 82 31.56 -4.71 17.15
N GLY A 83 30.61 -5.57 17.53
CA GLY A 83 29.83 -5.45 18.75
C GLY A 83 28.82 -6.58 18.87
N TRP A 84 28.23 -6.74 20.04
CA TRP A 84 27.29 -7.81 20.33
C TRP A 84 26.29 -7.39 21.40
N LEU A 85 25.14 -8.06 21.43
CA LEU A 85 24.20 -7.93 22.53
C LEU A 85 24.79 -8.52 23.80
N THR A 86 24.73 -7.77 24.89
CA THR A 86 25.06 -8.26 26.23
C THR A 86 23.79 -8.68 26.95
N ASP A 87 23.83 -9.83 27.61
CA ASP A 87 22.73 -10.32 28.41
C ASP A 87 22.83 -9.79 29.85
N GLN A 88 21.78 -9.14 30.32
CA GLN A 88 21.60 -8.99 31.77
C GLN A 88 20.83 -10.22 32.25
N ASN A 89 21.51 -11.10 32.98
CA ASN A 89 20.92 -12.29 33.62
C ASN A 89 20.40 -13.36 32.64
N GLY A 90 21.05 -13.54 31.48
CA GLY A 90 20.77 -14.66 30.58
C GLY A 90 19.55 -14.51 29.67
N LYS A 91 18.93 -13.33 29.58
CA LYS A 91 17.77 -13.10 28.67
C LYS A 91 17.81 -11.74 27.99
N ILE A 92 17.96 -11.76 26.67
CA ILE A 92 17.77 -10.60 25.80
C ILE A 92 16.27 -10.42 25.54
N SER A 93 15.74 -9.21 25.74
CA SER A 93 14.31 -8.93 25.52
C SER A 93 14.08 -7.48 25.08
N THR A 94 12.89 -7.18 24.57
CA THR A 94 12.49 -5.82 24.17
C THR A 94 12.42 -4.81 25.33
N SER A 95 12.34 -5.29 26.58
CA SER A 95 12.29 -4.43 27.77
C SER A 95 13.64 -3.79 28.11
N ASN A 96 14.74 -4.51 27.87
CA ASN A 96 16.10 -3.98 28.04
C ASN A 96 17.04 -4.67 27.04
N MET A 97 17.58 -3.88 26.12
CA MET A 97 18.51 -4.30 25.10
C MET A 97 19.80 -3.48 25.26
N GLU A 98 20.92 -4.18 25.39
CA GLU A 98 22.23 -3.57 25.60
C GLU A 98 23.16 -4.08 24.50
N MET A 99 23.60 -3.17 23.63
CA MET A 99 24.53 -3.46 22.56
C MET A 99 25.89 -2.92 22.95
N PHE A 100 26.81 -3.82 23.33
CA PHE A 100 28.21 -3.45 23.49
C PHE A 100 28.84 -3.24 22.13
N VAL A 101 29.48 -2.10 21.95
CA VAL A 101 30.13 -1.70 20.71
C VAL A 101 31.61 -1.60 20.99
N LYS A 102 32.36 -2.57 20.46
CA LYS A 102 33.81 -2.54 20.50
C LYS A 102 34.36 -1.55 19.48
N ASN A 103 33.71 -1.48 18.32
CA ASN A 103 34.04 -0.51 17.28
C ASN A 103 32.86 -0.28 16.31
N THR A 104 32.48 0.98 16.07
CA THR A 104 31.46 1.33 15.05
C THR A 104 31.95 1.18 13.61
N GLY A 105 33.25 0.98 13.42
CA GLY A 105 33.88 0.80 12.12
C GLY A 105 34.16 2.10 11.35
N TRP A 106 34.65 1.90 10.14
CA TRP A 106 34.93 2.91 9.10
C TRP A 106 34.69 2.32 7.69
N ASP A 107 33.81 1.32 7.61
CA ASP A 107 33.36 0.71 6.38
C ASP A 107 32.24 1.53 5.72
N GLY A 108 32.22 1.54 4.39
CA GLY A 108 31.26 2.29 3.60
C GLY A 108 30.76 1.46 2.43
N GLU A 109 29.78 1.99 1.71
CA GLU A 109 29.39 1.41 0.44
C GLU A 109 30.34 1.90 -0.65
N TYR A 110 31.00 0.97 -1.34
CA TYR A 110 31.98 1.27 -2.39
C TYR A 110 31.45 0.85 -3.78
N ASN A 111 31.72 1.69 -4.77
CA ASN A 111 31.44 1.34 -6.16
C ASN A 111 32.33 0.17 -6.59
N LYS A 112 31.72 -0.90 -7.13
CA LYS A 112 32.45 -2.13 -7.51
C LYS A 112 33.45 -1.95 -8.66
N PHE A 113 33.33 -0.89 -9.45
CA PHE A 113 34.19 -0.63 -10.61
C PHE A 113 35.23 0.44 -10.34
N THR A 114 34.88 1.49 -9.59
CA THR A 114 35.77 2.63 -9.32
C THR A 114 36.38 2.61 -7.92
N ASN A 115 35.88 1.75 -7.04
CA ASN A 115 36.24 1.72 -5.62
C ASN A 115 36.02 3.06 -4.87
N ALA A 116 35.28 3.98 -5.48
CA ALA A 116 34.92 5.23 -4.84
C ALA A 116 33.88 4.98 -3.74
N LEU A 117 34.03 5.67 -2.60
CA LEU A 117 33.02 5.70 -1.56
C LEU A 117 31.74 6.36 -2.10
N VAL A 118 30.67 5.58 -2.22
CA VAL A 118 29.38 6.05 -2.75
C VAL A 118 28.36 6.33 -1.65
N GLY A 119 28.45 5.61 -0.51
CA GLY A 119 27.50 5.74 0.59
C GLY A 119 28.07 5.30 1.94
N ASP A 120 27.29 5.54 2.99
CA ASP A 120 27.56 5.04 4.34
C ASP A 120 27.33 3.53 4.44
N ASN A 121 27.89 2.86 5.47
CA ASN A 121 27.49 1.49 5.83
C ASN A 121 26.99 1.41 7.27
N PRO A 122 25.81 1.97 7.58
CA PRO A 122 25.27 1.94 8.93
C PRO A 122 24.86 0.53 9.39
N TRP A 123 24.71 -0.40 8.44
CA TRP A 123 24.26 -1.76 8.69
C TRP A 123 25.39 -2.71 9.13
N GLY A 124 26.66 -2.27 9.09
CA GLY A 124 27.82 -3.04 9.55
C GLY A 124 27.73 -3.48 11.01
N LEU A 125 26.91 -2.78 11.81
CA LEU A 125 26.57 -3.09 13.18
C LEU A 125 25.08 -2.83 13.39
N THR A 126 24.32 -3.84 13.80
CA THR A 126 22.88 -3.65 14.06
C THR A 126 22.40 -4.36 15.30
N MET A 127 21.35 -3.78 15.88
CA MET A 127 20.44 -4.46 16.79
C MET A 127 19.08 -4.54 16.09
N THR A 128 18.50 -5.73 16.05
CA THR A 128 17.28 -6.03 15.33
C THR A 128 16.25 -6.62 16.28
N VAL A 129 15.02 -6.12 16.20
CA VAL A 129 13.85 -6.72 16.82
C VAL A 129 12.99 -7.31 15.71
N SER A 130 12.81 -8.63 15.69
CA SER A 130 12.09 -9.35 14.63
C SER A 130 10.83 -10.04 15.16
N ASP A 131 10.08 -10.66 14.24
CA ASP A 131 8.85 -11.39 14.55
C ASP A 131 7.77 -10.60 15.31
N ILE A 132 7.65 -9.28 15.10
CA ILE A 132 6.56 -8.48 15.70
C ILE A 132 5.29 -8.70 14.86
N PRO A 133 4.24 -9.39 15.36
CA PRO A 133 3.02 -9.65 14.60
C PRO A 133 2.27 -8.36 14.25
N VAL A 134 1.88 -8.23 12.98
CA VAL A 134 1.18 -7.05 12.47
C VAL A 134 0.08 -7.42 11.46
N GLU A 135 -0.85 -6.49 11.26
CA GLU A 135 -2.00 -6.64 10.37
C GLU A 135 -1.96 -5.64 9.23
N LEU A 136 -2.30 -6.08 8.02
CA LEU A 136 -2.37 -5.21 6.85
C LEU A 136 -3.33 -4.05 7.07
N GLY A 137 -2.90 -2.85 6.69
CA GLY A 137 -3.69 -1.63 6.77
C GLY A 137 -3.78 -1.02 8.16
N ARG A 138 -3.29 -1.68 9.22
CA ARG A 138 -3.38 -1.19 10.60
C ARG A 138 -2.24 -0.23 10.95
N ASN A 139 -2.57 0.76 11.79
CA ASN A 139 -1.58 1.67 12.37
C ASN A 139 -0.95 1.07 13.64
N TYR A 140 0.34 1.30 13.85
CA TYR A 140 1.05 0.92 15.06
C TYR A 140 1.88 2.09 15.58
N THR A 141 1.94 2.23 16.90
CA THR A 141 2.82 3.20 17.57
C THR A 141 3.97 2.47 18.22
N ILE A 142 5.18 2.76 17.77
CA ILE A 142 6.42 2.23 18.31
C ILE A 142 6.98 3.27 19.30
N SER A 143 7.35 2.85 20.50
CA SER A 143 7.99 3.72 21.48
C SER A 143 9.11 2.99 22.19
N PHE A 144 10.21 3.69 22.47
CA PHE A 144 11.31 3.18 23.27
C PHE A 144 12.12 4.35 23.84
N LYS A 145 13.00 4.03 24.79
CA LYS A 145 14.00 4.95 25.32
C LYS A 145 15.38 4.50 24.92
N ILE A 146 16.23 5.43 24.49
CA ILE A 146 17.59 5.14 24.03
C ILE A 146 18.61 6.07 24.68
N LYS A 147 19.77 5.53 25.06
CA LYS A 147 20.95 6.29 25.46
C LYS A 147 22.22 5.63 24.93
N SER A 148 23.34 6.33 25.01
CA SER A 148 24.64 5.83 24.56
C SER A 148 25.76 6.27 25.48
N THR A 149 26.77 5.43 25.62
CA THR A 149 28.08 5.77 26.20
C THR A 149 29.20 5.77 25.15
N LEU A 150 28.82 5.76 23.87
CA LEU A 150 29.79 5.74 22.78
C LEU A 150 30.68 6.97 22.83
N LYS A 151 31.98 6.74 22.65
CA LYS A 151 32.97 7.79 22.45
C LYS A 151 34.05 7.31 21.49
N GLY A 152 34.57 8.23 20.71
CA GLY A 152 35.72 8.04 19.83
C GLY A 152 36.65 9.24 19.93
N THR A 153 37.77 9.14 19.24
CA THR A 153 38.74 10.22 19.09
C THR A 153 39.01 10.41 17.61
N VAL A 154 38.98 11.65 17.16
CA VAL A 154 39.42 12.05 15.82
C VAL A 154 40.70 12.85 15.98
N THR A 155 41.76 12.43 15.29
CA THR A 155 43.02 13.15 15.26
C THR A 155 43.07 14.03 14.02
N ASN A 156 43.34 15.33 14.19
CA ASN A 156 43.62 16.21 13.07
C ASN A 156 44.96 15.81 12.43
N GLU A 157 44.96 15.50 11.13
CA GLU A 157 46.16 15.01 10.45
C GLU A 157 47.29 16.05 10.39
N GLU A 158 46.95 17.33 10.34
CA GLU A 158 47.90 18.45 10.25
C GLU A 158 48.43 18.86 11.62
N THR A 159 47.54 19.08 12.59
CA THR A 159 47.94 19.61 13.91
C THR A 159 48.30 18.52 14.92
N LYS A 160 47.97 17.25 14.62
CA LYS A 160 48.02 16.10 15.55
C LYS A 160 47.16 16.27 16.80
N GLU A 161 46.30 17.28 16.85
CA GLU A 161 45.38 17.48 17.96
C GLU A 161 44.29 16.41 17.95
N GLU A 162 43.96 15.91 19.14
CA GLU A 162 42.91 14.93 19.34
C GLU A 162 41.63 15.61 19.82
N LYS A 163 40.53 15.34 19.11
CA LYS A 163 39.18 15.78 19.47
C LYS A 163 38.37 14.57 19.92
N THR A 164 37.78 14.67 21.11
CA THR A 164 36.80 13.67 21.55
C THR A 164 35.50 13.84 20.77
N VAL A 165 34.98 12.74 20.25
CA VAL A 165 33.64 12.66 19.65
C VAL A 165 32.79 11.80 20.55
N ASP A 166 31.71 12.37 21.08
CA ASP A 166 30.84 11.75 22.07
C ASP A 166 29.38 11.66 21.62
N SER A 167 29.07 12.16 20.42
CA SER A 167 27.76 12.13 19.80
C SER A 167 27.75 11.11 18.68
N LYS A 168 26.64 10.36 18.55
CA LYS A 168 26.45 9.36 17.52
C LYS A 168 25.05 9.46 16.92
N HIS A 169 24.97 9.33 15.61
CA HIS A 169 23.72 9.06 14.92
C HIS A 169 23.48 7.56 14.80
N ILE A 170 22.26 7.13 15.14
CA ILE A 170 21.78 5.76 15.02
C ILE A 170 20.59 5.79 14.06
N LEU A 171 20.63 4.96 13.02
CA LEU A 171 19.53 4.87 12.06
C LEU A 171 18.50 3.86 12.54
N PHE A 172 17.29 4.32 12.83
CA PHE A 172 16.15 3.50 13.22
C PHE A 172 15.20 3.30 12.04
N LYS A 173 14.86 2.05 11.72
CA LYS A 173 13.88 1.71 10.67
C LYS A 173 12.89 0.64 11.13
N ALA A 174 11.66 0.75 10.64
CA ALA A 174 10.73 -0.36 10.56
C ALA A 174 10.80 -0.98 9.15
N TYR A 175 10.72 -2.30 9.04
CA TYR A 175 10.84 -2.98 7.75
C TYR A 175 9.98 -4.25 7.63
N ASP A 176 9.65 -4.61 6.40
CA ASP A 176 9.06 -5.90 6.07
C ASP A 176 10.15 -6.96 5.92
N GLN A 177 10.07 -8.01 6.74
CA GLN A 177 11.07 -9.07 6.77
C GLN A 177 10.99 -10.03 5.58
N LYS A 178 9.85 -10.09 4.86
CA LYS A 178 9.65 -11.09 3.80
C LYS A 178 9.82 -10.56 2.38
N SER A 179 9.61 -9.26 2.15
CA SER A 179 9.72 -8.71 0.80
C SER A 179 11.18 -8.62 0.34
N LYS A 180 11.40 -8.85 -0.97
CA LYS A 180 12.73 -8.80 -1.59
C LYS A 180 13.20 -7.35 -1.76
N GLY A 181 14.37 -7.01 -1.18
CA GLY A 181 14.97 -5.67 -1.19
C GLY A 181 14.37 -4.76 -0.12
N GLU A 182 15.19 -3.97 0.60
CA GLU A 182 14.82 -3.20 1.83
C GLU A 182 13.43 -2.53 1.80
N PRO A 183 12.35 -3.21 2.19
CA PRO A 183 11.02 -2.64 2.13
C PRO A 183 10.80 -1.95 3.47
N SER A 184 11.28 -0.71 3.55
CA SER A 184 11.06 0.15 4.72
C SER A 184 9.55 0.39 4.86
N VAL A 185 9.02 0.18 6.06
CA VAL A 185 7.72 0.71 6.43
C VAL A 185 7.96 2.16 6.84
N ASN A 186 7.43 3.09 6.06
CA ASN A 186 7.64 4.52 6.32
C ASN A 186 6.94 4.94 7.61
N PHE A 187 7.62 5.79 8.38
CA PHE A 187 7.02 6.46 9.52
C PHE A 187 6.01 7.49 9.01
N THR A 188 4.76 7.39 9.46
CA THR A 188 3.73 8.41 9.22
C THR A 188 3.94 9.62 10.14
N SER A 189 4.58 9.40 11.29
CA SER A 189 5.07 10.43 12.21
C SER A 189 6.22 9.89 13.04
N ILE A 190 7.14 10.74 13.46
CA ILE A 190 8.23 10.38 14.37
C ILE A 190 8.63 11.58 15.23
N SER A 191 8.93 11.32 16.50
CA SER A 191 9.45 12.27 17.48
C SER A 191 10.65 11.66 18.20
N GLY A 192 11.62 12.49 18.60
CA GLY A 192 12.89 12.05 19.15
C GLY A 192 13.92 11.60 18.11
N ALA A 193 13.57 11.66 16.81
CA ALA A 193 14.43 11.34 15.68
C ALA A 193 14.02 12.19 14.45
N THR A 194 14.86 12.21 13.42
CA THR A 194 14.50 12.81 12.12
C THR A 194 13.46 11.96 11.37
N SER A 195 12.83 12.53 10.34
CA SER A 195 11.90 11.79 9.46
C SER A 195 12.54 10.58 8.75
N GLY A 196 13.86 10.63 8.53
CA GLY A 196 14.64 9.54 7.98
C GLY A 196 15.01 8.45 9.00
N GLY A 197 14.64 8.63 10.27
CA GLY A 197 14.92 7.68 11.35
C GLY A 197 16.26 7.90 12.05
N TYR A 198 16.97 8.98 11.79
CA TYR A 198 18.23 9.26 12.51
C TYR A 198 17.95 9.76 13.92
N ILE A 199 18.47 9.02 14.90
CA ILE A 199 18.45 9.36 16.32
C ILE A 199 19.85 9.85 16.70
N THR A 200 19.96 11.08 17.17
CA THR A 200 21.20 11.59 17.76
C THR A 200 21.23 11.28 19.24
N VAL A 201 22.28 10.60 19.71
CA VAL A 201 22.55 10.31 21.12
C VAL A 201 23.93 10.83 21.49
N LYS A 202 24.11 11.28 22.74
CA LYS A 202 25.38 11.80 23.24
C LYS A 202 25.77 11.08 24.53
N ASN A 203 27.07 10.83 24.70
CA ASN A 203 27.61 10.27 25.92
C ASN A 203 27.34 11.17 27.12
N GLY A 204 26.88 10.59 28.23
CA GLY A 204 26.55 11.30 29.45
C GLY A 204 25.13 11.85 29.50
N ASP A 205 24.43 11.93 28.37
CA ASP A 205 23.01 12.30 28.35
C ASP A 205 22.13 11.19 28.94
N ASP A 206 21.02 11.58 29.57
CA ASP A 206 19.99 10.64 29.99
C ASP A 206 19.20 10.09 28.79
N TYR A 207 18.35 9.08 29.03
CA TYR A 207 17.54 8.44 28.02
C TYR A 207 16.68 9.43 27.21
N LYS A 208 16.89 9.43 25.90
CA LYS A 208 16.00 10.06 24.94
C LYS A 208 14.82 9.15 24.63
N THR A 209 13.61 9.69 24.67
CA THR A 209 12.40 8.97 24.24
C THR A 209 12.20 9.16 22.74
N VAL A 210 11.97 8.06 22.03
CA VAL A 210 11.60 8.06 20.61
C VAL A 210 10.20 7.46 20.48
N THR A 211 9.37 8.08 19.65
CA THR A 211 8.02 7.59 19.33
C THR A 211 7.78 7.74 17.85
N ALA A 212 7.41 6.65 17.18
CA ALA A 212 7.12 6.62 15.76
C ALA A 212 5.78 5.93 15.50
N THR A 213 5.05 6.39 14.48
CA THR A 213 3.84 5.72 14.01
C THR A 213 4.09 5.18 12.61
N VAL A 214 3.62 3.97 12.36
CA VAL A 214 3.65 3.33 11.04
C VAL A 214 2.26 2.88 10.64
N LYS A 215 1.98 2.89 9.33
CA LYS A 215 0.83 2.19 8.76
C LYS A 215 1.34 1.00 7.95
N ILE A 216 0.93 -0.21 8.31
CA ILE A 216 1.22 -1.38 7.49
C ILE A 216 0.45 -1.26 6.17
N PRO A 217 1.07 -1.47 5.01
CA PRO A 217 0.38 -1.42 3.73
C PRO A 217 -0.85 -2.32 3.67
N ASP A 218 -1.87 -1.92 2.91
CA ASP A 218 -3.15 -2.63 2.85
C ASP A 218 -3.10 -3.93 1.99
N THR A 219 -1.96 -4.23 1.33
CA THR A 219 -1.85 -5.35 0.38
C THR A 219 -0.58 -6.16 0.54
N ARG A 220 -0.69 -7.48 0.32
CA ARG A 220 0.46 -8.42 0.34
C ARG A 220 1.55 -8.12 -0.67
N LYS A 221 1.21 -7.40 -1.75
CA LYS A 221 2.18 -6.98 -2.75
C LYS A 221 3.10 -5.88 -2.22
N ALA A 222 2.59 -5.02 -1.33
CA ALA A 222 3.33 -3.93 -0.72
C ALA A 222 3.95 -4.31 0.64
N PHE A 223 3.44 -5.36 1.29
CA PHE A 223 3.95 -5.91 2.54
C PHE A 223 3.75 -7.42 2.57
N GLY A 224 4.82 -8.18 2.36
CA GLY A 224 4.81 -9.62 2.17
C GLY A 224 4.62 -10.41 3.47
N GLY A 225 4.92 -9.81 4.62
CA GLY A 225 4.85 -10.43 5.95
C GLY A 225 3.49 -10.36 6.66
N ASP A 226 3.40 -11.12 7.75
CA ASP A 226 2.48 -10.89 8.88
C ASP A 226 3.26 -10.38 10.11
N VAL A 227 4.54 -10.08 9.90
CA VAL A 227 5.47 -9.62 10.91
C VAL A 227 6.24 -8.43 10.40
N MET A 228 6.51 -7.49 11.29
CA MET A 228 7.37 -6.33 11.08
C MET A 228 8.68 -6.54 11.83
N GLY A 229 9.78 -6.04 11.28
CA GLY A 229 11.04 -5.89 11.99
C GLY A 229 11.30 -4.43 12.34
N LEU A 230 12.02 -4.21 13.43
CA LEU A 230 12.63 -2.94 13.80
C LEU A 230 14.14 -3.10 13.80
N LYS A 231 14.87 -2.11 13.32
CA LYS A 231 16.32 -2.18 13.23
C LYS A 231 16.95 -0.87 13.68
N PHE A 232 17.96 -0.99 14.53
CA PHE A 232 18.86 0.07 14.95
C PHE A 232 20.20 -0.19 14.28
N ALA A 233 20.64 0.73 13.44
CA ALA A 233 21.90 0.65 12.70
C ALA A 233 22.93 1.57 13.36
N LEU A 234 24.04 0.98 13.80
CA LEU A 234 25.08 1.60 14.61
C LEU A 234 26.44 1.66 13.90
N GLY A 235 26.52 1.14 12.67
CA GLY A 235 27.74 1.09 11.88
C GLY A 235 28.25 2.48 11.48
N ALA A 236 29.16 2.49 10.51
CA ALA A 236 29.86 3.70 10.14
C ALA A 236 29.04 4.57 9.18
N PHE A 237 29.00 5.86 9.49
CA PHE A 237 28.44 6.90 8.63
C PHE A 237 29.57 7.73 8.02
N VAL A 238 30.52 7.07 7.35
CA VAL A 238 31.77 7.67 6.85
C VAL A 238 31.58 8.86 5.91
N LYS A 239 30.38 9.04 5.32
CA LYS A 239 30.05 10.15 4.42
C LYS A 239 29.15 11.17 5.11
N THR A 240 28.12 10.73 5.82
CA THR A 240 27.14 11.64 6.45
C THR A 240 27.65 12.21 7.78
N PHE A 241 28.38 11.41 8.56
CA PHE A 241 28.95 11.78 9.86
C PHE A 241 30.38 11.23 10.00
N PRO A 242 31.35 11.77 9.23
CA PRO A 242 32.69 11.21 9.10
C PRO A 242 33.50 11.18 10.41
N GLU A 243 33.16 12.03 11.38
CA GLU A 243 33.80 12.06 12.70
C GLU A 243 33.29 10.94 13.64
N GLU A 244 32.16 10.29 13.32
CA GLU A 244 31.49 9.29 14.18
C GLU A 244 31.91 7.85 13.87
N VAL A 245 33.20 7.69 13.56
CA VAL A 245 33.86 6.41 13.28
C VAL A 245 34.72 5.98 14.46
N ASN A 246 35.10 4.70 14.50
CA ASN A 246 35.98 4.17 15.55
C ASN A 246 35.49 4.43 16.99
N MET A 247 34.16 4.50 17.19
CA MET A 247 33.59 4.74 18.51
C MET A 247 33.41 3.42 19.26
N LYS A 248 33.56 3.48 20.59
CA LYS A 248 33.39 2.35 21.50
C LYS A 248 32.54 2.73 22.70
N GLY A 249 31.86 1.76 23.30
CA GLY A 249 30.96 1.97 24.43
C GLY A 249 29.73 1.08 24.31
N THR A 250 28.60 1.52 24.85
CA THR A 250 27.36 0.74 24.85
C THR A 250 26.19 1.60 24.41
N VAL A 251 25.30 1.02 23.61
CA VAL A 251 23.99 1.60 23.32
C VAL A 251 22.93 0.83 24.08
N TYR A 252 22.08 1.56 24.78
CA TYR A 252 21.01 1.00 25.58
C TYR A 252 19.68 1.38 24.97
N VAL A 253 18.80 0.40 24.75
CA VAL A 253 17.42 0.63 24.37
C VAL A 253 16.53 -0.12 25.35
N LYS A 254 15.60 0.59 25.98
CA LYS A 254 14.67 0.00 26.94
C LYS A 254 13.24 0.45 26.69
N ASP A 255 12.31 -0.19 27.38
CA ASP A 255 10.87 0.11 27.31
C ASP A 255 10.35 0.05 25.86
N LEU A 256 10.88 -0.84 24.99
CA LEU A 256 10.39 -0.95 23.63
C LEU A 256 8.99 -1.56 23.61
N LYS A 257 8.06 -0.81 23.05
CA LYS A 257 6.66 -1.22 22.86
C LYS A 257 6.23 -0.99 21.42
N VAL A 258 5.38 -1.87 20.92
CA VAL A 258 4.69 -1.66 19.63
C VAL A 258 3.21 -1.80 19.89
N ILE A 259 2.53 -0.67 20.03
CA ILE A 259 1.12 -0.61 20.39
C ILE A 259 0.26 -0.67 19.14
N ALA A 260 -0.63 -1.66 19.09
CA ALA A 260 -1.60 -1.81 18.02
C ALA A 260 -2.64 -0.68 18.08
N GLY A 261 -2.68 0.14 17.04
CA GLY A 261 -3.63 1.24 16.93
C GLY A 261 -5.07 0.75 16.95
N ASN A 262 -5.99 1.63 17.35
CA ASN A 262 -7.40 1.27 17.43
C ASN A 262 -7.96 0.98 16.04
N GLN A 263 -8.58 -0.18 15.89
CA GLN A 263 -9.29 -0.59 14.69
C GLN A 263 -10.70 -1.05 15.07
N TYR A 264 -11.64 -0.82 14.17
CA TYR A 264 -13.04 -1.19 14.35
C TYR A 264 -13.53 -2.02 13.17
N THR A 265 -14.43 -2.95 13.48
CA THR A 265 -15.06 -3.81 12.48
C THR A 265 -16.29 -3.12 11.92
N VAL A 266 -16.30 -2.91 10.61
CA VAL A 266 -17.49 -2.50 9.87
C VAL A 266 -18.04 -3.70 9.11
N LYS A 267 -19.11 -4.28 9.63
CA LYS A 267 -19.83 -5.42 9.05
C LYS A 267 -20.94 -4.93 8.14
N PHE A 268 -20.81 -5.17 6.85
CA PHE A 268 -21.83 -4.90 5.85
C PHE A 268 -22.71 -6.13 5.65
N THR A 269 -24.04 -5.96 5.61
CA THR A 269 -24.98 -7.08 5.46
C THR A 269 -26.05 -6.83 4.38
N ASN A 270 -26.52 -7.92 3.77
CA ASN A 270 -27.65 -7.95 2.85
C ASN A 270 -28.40 -9.29 3.00
N GLY A 271 -29.36 -9.34 3.93
CA GLY A 271 -29.97 -10.61 4.34
C GLY A 271 -28.93 -11.55 4.95
N SER A 272 -28.78 -12.76 4.41
CA SER A 272 -27.77 -13.73 4.85
C SER A 272 -26.34 -13.43 4.37
N GLN A 273 -26.16 -12.53 3.39
CA GLN A 273 -24.83 -12.16 2.90
C GLN A 273 -24.19 -11.16 3.85
N SER A 274 -22.90 -11.35 4.15
CA SER A 274 -22.12 -10.39 4.93
C SER A 274 -20.68 -10.25 4.43
N GLN A 275 -20.10 -9.06 4.65
CA GLN A 275 -18.70 -8.73 4.39
C GLN A 275 -18.21 -7.85 5.54
N ALA A 276 -17.01 -8.11 6.08
CA ALA A 276 -16.41 -7.30 7.12
C ALA A 276 -15.19 -6.54 6.57
N LYS A 277 -14.98 -5.33 7.07
CA LYS A 277 -13.75 -4.55 6.87
C LYS A 277 -13.26 -4.06 8.22
N TYR A 278 -11.96 -4.09 8.43
CA TYR A 278 -11.33 -3.45 9.57
C TYR A 278 -10.89 -2.03 9.17
N VAL A 279 -11.21 -1.05 10.01
CA VAL A 279 -11.01 0.38 9.73
C VAL A 279 -10.32 1.02 10.93
N ASN A 280 -9.20 1.71 10.70
CA ASN A 280 -8.52 2.42 11.79
C ASN A 280 -9.45 3.50 12.36
N ALA A 281 -9.37 3.71 13.68
CA ALA A 281 -10.09 4.78 14.37
C ALA A 281 -9.88 6.13 13.66
N GLY A 282 -10.94 6.92 13.56
CA GLY A 282 -10.90 8.21 12.86
C GLY A 282 -10.91 8.13 11.33
N SER A 283 -10.75 6.94 10.73
CA SER A 283 -10.75 6.78 9.27
C SER A 283 -12.15 6.57 8.71
N GLN A 284 -12.33 6.89 7.43
CA GLN A 284 -13.55 6.56 6.67
C GLN A 284 -13.51 5.11 6.18
N VAL A 285 -14.69 4.50 6.09
CA VAL A 285 -14.85 3.18 5.48
C VAL A 285 -15.33 3.31 4.03
N THR A 286 -14.86 2.44 3.14
CA THR A 286 -15.43 2.35 1.79
C THR A 286 -16.65 1.43 1.76
N PRO A 287 -17.70 1.74 0.98
CA PRO A 287 -18.88 0.89 0.91
C PRO A 287 -18.55 -0.52 0.41
N ALA A 288 -19.25 -1.52 0.93
CA ALA A 288 -19.26 -2.86 0.35
C ALA A 288 -20.12 -2.88 -0.93
N SER A 289 -19.86 -3.85 -1.81
CA SER A 289 -20.67 -4.06 -3.00
C SER A 289 -21.65 -5.21 -2.79
N PHE A 290 -22.94 -4.91 -2.92
CA PHE A 290 -24.01 -5.90 -2.97
C PHE A 290 -24.88 -5.68 -4.20
N SER A 291 -25.48 -6.76 -4.71
CA SER A 291 -26.35 -6.69 -5.88
C SER A 291 -27.64 -7.46 -5.68
N LYS A 292 -28.71 -6.94 -6.27
CA LYS A 292 -30.06 -7.50 -6.21
C LYS A 292 -30.77 -7.23 -7.55
N LYS A 293 -31.15 -8.29 -8.26
CA LYS A 293 -31.77 -8.21 -9.59
C LYS A 293 -33.03 -7.33 -9.55
N GLY A 294 -33.11 -6.35 -10.46
CA GLY A 294 -34.20 -5.38 -10.54
C GLY A 294 -34.09 -4.18 -9.59
N TYR A 295 -33.06 -4.10 -8.73
CA TYR A 295 -32.87 -3.05 -7.74
C TYR A 295 -31.53 -2.34 -7.88
N THR A 296 -31.47 -1.06 -7.51
CA THR A 296 -30.24 -0.27 -7.35
C THR A 296 -29.90 -0.18 -5.86
N LEU A 297 -28.63 -0.37 -5.52
CA LEU A 297 -28.14 -0.13 -4.16
C LEU A 297 -28.22 1.38 -3.88
N ALA A 298 -29.01 1.76 -2.88
CA ALA A 298 -29.25 3.14 -2.50
C ALA A 298 -28.25 3.63 -1.44
N GLY A 299 -27.65 2.70 -0.69
CA GLY A 299 -26.68 2.98 0.36
C GLY A 299 -26.80 1.94 1.47
N PHE A 300 -26.40 2.33 2.67
CA PHE A 300 -26.41 1.48 3.86
C PHE A 300 -27.05 2.21 5.02
N LYS A 301 -27.79 1.49 5.86
CA LYS A 301 -28.28 1.99 7.15
C LYS A 301 -27.44 1.43 8.28
N ASN A 302 -27.16 2.25 9.29
CA ASN A 302 -26.65 1.72 10.54
C ASN A 302 -27.76 0.88 11.20
N LYS A 303 -27.47 -0.37 11.53
CA LYS A 303 -28.45 -1.30 12.11
C LYS A 303 -28.95 -0.83 13.47
N ALA A 304 -28.09 -0.24 14.28
CA ALA A 304 -28.44 0.22 15.62
C ALA A 304 -29.36 1.44 15.60
N THR A 305 -29.09 2.41 14.73
CA THR A 305 -29.86 3.68 14.69
C THR A 305 -30.95 3.70 13.62
N GLY A 306 -30.92 2.80 12.64
CA GLY A 306 -31.82 2.77 11.48
C GLY A 306 -31.58 3.90 10.45
N ALA A 307 -30.70 4.86 10.76
CA ALA A 307 -30.39 5.99 9.90
C ALA A 307 -29.45 5.61 8.74
N MET A 308 -29.52 6.34 7.63
CA MET A 308 -28.58 6.16 6.52
C MET A 308 -27.16 6.53 6.98
N TYR A 309 -26.21 5.64 6.72
CA TYR A 309 -24.81 5.85 7.07
C TYR A 309 -24.14 6.82 6.08
N ASN A 310 -23.45 7.82 6.62
CA ASN A 310 -22.65 8.75 5.85
C ASN A 310 -21.21 8.22 5.74
N PHE A 311 -20.79 7.81 4.55
CA PHE A 311 -19.42 7.33 4.31
C PHE A 311 -18.34 8.42 4.44
N GLY A 312 -18.75 9.69 4.52
CA GLY A 312 -17.86 10.80 4.90
C GLY A 312 -17.54 10.84 6.40
N SER A 313 -18.28 10.11 7.24
CA SER A 313 -18.05 10.08 8.69
C SER A 313 -16.90 9.14 9.06
N ALA A 314 -16.15 9.56 10.08
CA ALA A 314 -15.12 8.73 10.70
C ALA A 314 -15.73 7.54 11.46
N VAL A 315 -15.02 6.41 11.44
CA VAL A 315 -15.36 5.21 12.21
C VAL A 315 -14.62 5.24 13.54
N ASN A 316 -15.36 5.23 14.65
CA ASN A 316 -14.82 5.25 16.02
C ASN A 316 -15.41 4.16 16.93
N SER A 317 -16.15 3.22 16.35
CA SER A 317 -16.72 2.06 17.04
C SER A 317 -17.00 0.99 16.00
N ASP A 318 -17.26 -0.24 16.46
CA ASP A 318 -17.79 -1.27 15.58
C ASP A 318 -19.14 -0.85 15.01
N LEU A 319 -19.39 -1.23 13.75
CA LEU A 319 -20.59 -0.86 13.01
C LEU A 319 -21.16 -2.07 12.28
N GLU A 320 -22.49 -2.22 12.32
CA GLU A 320 -23.22 -3.10 11.41
C GLU A 320 -24.06 -2.28 10.45
N LEU A 321 -23.75 -2.37 9.15
CA LEU A 321 -24.31 -1.57 8.08
C LEU A 321 -25.15 -2.44 7.12
N VAL A 322 -26.46 -2.23 7.11
CA VAL A 322 -27.42 -3.02 6.31
C VAL A 322 -27.67 -2.36 4.96
N ALA A 323 -27.51 -3.10 3.87
CA ALA A 323 -27.72 -2.62 2.51
C ALA A 323 -29.19 -2.22 2.26
N VAL A 324 -29.39 -1.05 1.67
CA VAL A 324 -30.71 -0.55 1.27
C VAL A 324 -30.83 -0.57 -0.24
N PHE A 325 -31.90 -1.20 -0.73
CA PHE A 325 -32.17 -1.32 -2.16
C PHE A 325 -33.45 -0.59 -2.55
N ASN A 326 -33.35 0.23 -3.59
CA ASN A 326 -34.50 0.84 -4.25
C ASN A 326 -34.83 0.11 -5.54
N LYS A 327 -36.11 -0.03 -5.87
CA LYS A 327 -36.52 -0.61 -7.15
C LYS A 327 -35.95 0.24 -8.28
N THR A 328 -35.30 -0.39 -9.24
CA THR A 328 -34.64 0.36 -10.32
C THR A 328 -35.67 1.10 -11.14
N ALA A 329 -35.59 2.44 -11.14
CA ALA A 329 -36.51 3.28 -11.89
C ALA A 329 -36.40 2.98 -13.40
N LYS A 330 -37.54 2.61 -14.01
CA LYS A 330 -37.62 2.42 -15.45
C LYS A 330 -37.48 3.78 -16.14
N PRO A 331 -36.59 3.93 -17.13
CA PRO A 331 -36.48 5.19 -17.86
C PRO A 331 -37.78 5.56 -18.57
N GLY A 332 -37.99 6.88 -18.73
CA GLY A 332 -39.10 7.42 -19.50
C GLY A 332 -39.10 7.00 -20.98
N LYS A 333 -40.25 7.21 -21.63
CA LYS A 333 -40.41 6.95 -23.06
C LYS A 333 -39.63 7.99 -23.88
N PRO A 334 -38.68 7.60 -24.76
CA PRO A 334 -37.94 8.56 -25.57
C PRO A 334 -38.80 9.13 -26.71
N SER A 335 -38.60 10.41 -27.03
CA SER A 335 -39.11 11.04 -28.24
C SER A 335 -38.05 10.99 -29.34
N ILE A 336 -38.42 10.50 -30.54
CA ILE A 336 -37.47 10.18 -31.62
C ILE A 336 -37.77 10.97 -32.91
N LYS A 337 -36.71 11.41 -33.59
CA LYS A 337 -36.72 11.91 -34.97
C LYS A 337 -35.89 10.96 -35.84
N VAL A 338 -36.38 10.62 -37.03
CA VAL A 338 -35.69 9.68 -37.94
C VAL A 338 -35.58 10.31 -39.32
N LYS A 339 -34.36 10.39 -39.87
CA LYS A 339 -34.08 10.93 -41.21
C LYS A 339 -33.50 9.84 -42.11
N GLY A 340 -34.16 9.56 -43.24
CA GLY A 340 -33.71 8.61 -44.25
C GLY A 340 -32.67 9.19 -45.19
N ALA A 341 -31.75 8.34 -45.67
CA ALA A 341 -30.73 8.66 -46.67
C ALA A 341 -30.38 7.39 -47.48
N LYS A 342 -29.47 7.50 -48.45
CA LYS A 342 -29.09 6.40 -49.35
C LYS A 342 -28.70 5.14 -48.55
N LYS A 343 -29.52 4.10 -48.63
CA LYS A 343 -29.35 2.81 -47.91
C LYS A 343 -29.13 2.93 -46.38
N LYS A 344 -29.58 4.01 -45.73
CA LYS A 344 -29.38 4.25 -44.29
C LYS A 344 -30.45 5.16 -43.66
N ALA A 345 -30.62 5.08 -42.34
CA ALA A 345 -31.48 5.99 -41.57
C ALA A 345 -30.78 6.46 -40.30
N THR A 346 -30.82 7.75 -40.01
CA THR A 346 -30.28 8.33 -38.78
C THR A 346 -31.41 8.61 -37.80
N VAL A 347 -31.33 7.99 -36.63
CA VAL A 347 -32.25 8.12 -35.51
C VAL A 347 -31.61 9.08 -34.50
N ARG A 348 -32.36 10.09 -34.06
CA ARG A 348 -31.96 11.05 -33.02
C ARG A 348 -33.04 11.12 -31.94
N TYR A 349 -32.64 11.27 -30.70
CA TYR A 349 -33.54 11.44 -29.55
C TYR A 349 -32.89 12.33 -28.49
N LYS A 350 -33.69 12.89 -27.58
CA LYS A 350 -33.16 13.60 -26.39
C LYS A 350 -32.70 12.60 -25.33
N LYS A 351 -31.79 13.03 -24.46
CA LYS A 351 -31.35 12.24 -23.30
C LYS A 351 -32.54 12.02 -22.36
N VAL A 352 -32.83 10.77 -22.01
CA VAL A 352 -33.87 10.38 -21.04
C VAL A 352 -33.24 10.31 -19.64
N LYS A 353 -33.91 10.86 -18.62
CA LYS A 353 -33.48 10.77 -17.21
C LYS A 353 -33.32 9.30 -16.80
N ASN A 354 -32.26 8.99 -16.05
CA ASN A 354 -31.91 7.64 -15.57
C ASN A 354 -31.60 6.60 -16.66
N ALA A 355 -31.40 7.01 -17.92
CA ALA A 355 -31.03 6.09 -18.99
C ALA A 355 -29.52 5.81 -18.99
N ALA A 356 -29.16 4.55 -18.75
CA ALA A 356 -27.80 4.03 -18.98
C ALA A 356 -27.53 3.79 -20.48
N GLY A 357 -28.58 3.62 -21.28
CA GLY A 357 -28.47 3.50 -22.73
C GLY A 357 -29.82 3.30 -23.41
N TYR A 358 -29.77 2.99 -24.70
CA TYR A 358 -30.93 2.89 -25.58
C TYR A 358 -30.87 1.61 -26.40
N GLN A 359 -32.04 1.04 -26.67
CA GLN A 359 -32.23 -0.02 -27.64
C GLN A 359 -33.07 0.50 -28.80
N ILE A 360 -32.48 0.54 -29.98
CA ILE A 360 -33.16 0.81 -31.24
C ILE A 360 -33.67 -0.51 -31.79
N LYS A 361 -34.98 -0.59 -32.05
CA LYS A 361 -35.65 -1.72 -32.70
C LYS A 361 -36.20 -1.26 -34.05
N TYR A 362 -35.84 -1.96 -35.13
CA TYR A 362 -36.24 -1.57 -36.49
C TYR A 362 -36.58 -2.78 -37.37
N SER A 363 -37.52 -2.60 -38.29
CA SER A 363 -37.97 -3.63 -39.25
C SER A 363 -38.52 -3.00 -40.52
N ALA A 364 -38.51 -3.75 -41.63
CA ALA A 364 -39.25 -3.39 -42.83
C ALA A 364 -40.77 -3.57 -42.66
N LYS A 365 -41.21 -4.44 -41.73
CA LYS A 365 -42.64 -4.74 -41.49
C LYS A 365 -43.23 -3.82 -40.43
N LYS A 366 -44.44 -3.27 -40.67
CA LYS A 366 -45.14 -2.37 -39.74
C LYS A 366 -45.40 -3.03 -38.38
N ASN A 367 -45.69 -4.33 -38.37
CA ASN A 367 -45.91 -5.12 -37.16
C ASN A 367 -44.62 -5.46 -36.39
N MET A 368 -43.45 -5.05 -36.88
CA MET A 368 -42.14 -5.30 -36.25
C MET A 368 -41.79 -6.79 -36.07
N LYS A 369 -42.46 -7.72 -36.79
CA LYS A 369 -42.03 -9.12 -36.86
C LYS A 369 -40.62 -9.18 -37.48
N GLY A 370 -39.74 -10.00 -36.90
CA GLY A 370 -38.34 -10.11 -37.33
C GLY A 370 -37.50 -8.82 -37.16
N ALA A 371 -37.90 -7.91 -36.27
CA ALA A 371 -37.18 -6.67 -36.07
C ALA A 371 -35.77 -6.91 -35.49
N LYS A 372 -34.79 -6.20 -36.06
CA LYS A 372 -33.41 -6.17 -35.54
C LYS A 372 -33.33 -5.19 -34.38
N THR A 373 -32.46 -5.48 -33.42
CA THR A 373 -32.16 -4.57 -32.31
C THR A 373 -30.70 -4.16 -32.31
N LYS A 374 -30.44 -2.92 -31.86
CA LYS A 374 -29.10 -2.40 -31.61
C LYS A 374 -29.10 -1.58 -30.34
N THR A 375 -28.07 -1.73 -29.51
CA THR A 375 -27.90 -0.96 -28.29
C THR A 375 -26.83 0.10 -28.44
N THR A 376 -27.03 1.25 -27.83
CA THR A 376 -26.06 2.35 -27.83
C THR A 376 -26.24 3.23 -26.59
N THR A 377 -25.16 3.85 -26.14
CA THR A 377 -25.20 4.92 -25.12
C THR A 377 -25.42 6.29 -25.74
N LYS A 378 -25.25 6.42 -27.07
CA LYS A 378 -25.35 7.69 -27.81
C LYS A 378 -26.82 8.07 -28.04
N VAL A 379 -27.06 9.38 -28.13
CA VAL A 379 -28.37 9.97 -28.45
C VAL A 379 -28.65 10.08 -29.97
N LYS A 380 -27.72 9.58 -30.78
CA LYS A 380 -27.79 9.50 -32.25
C LYS A 380 -27.25 8.16 -32.70
N TYR A 381 -27.99 7.48 -33.57
CA TYR A 381 -27.55 6.23 -34.19
C TYR A 381 -27.90 6.18 -35.67
N THR A 382 -26.96 5.74 -36.51
CA THR A 382 -27.20 5.56 -37.94
C THR A 382 -27.30 4.08 -38.26
N ILE A 383 -28.50 3.65 -38.63
CA ILE A 383 -28.77 2.31 -39.15
C ILE A 383 -28.31 2.27 -40.61
N LYS A 384 -27.35 1.40 -40.94
CA LYS A 384 -26.80 1.24 -42.29
C LYS A 384 -27.38 -0.03 -42.95
N LYS A 385 -27.10 -0.22 -44.24
CA LYS A 385 -27.47 -1.41 -45.03
C LYS A 385 -28.98 -1.67 -45.05
N LEU A 386 -29.77 -0.60 -45.16
CA LEU A 386 -31.22 -0.70 -45.34
C LEU A 386 -31.55 -0.82 -46.83
N LYS A 387 -32.64 -1.53 -47.17
CA LYS A 387 -33.12 -1.65 -48.55
C LYS A 387 -33.56 -0.27 -49.06
N SER A 388 -33.01 0.17 -50.18
CA SER A 388 -33.34 1.45 -50.81
C SER A 388 -34.75 1.40 -51.40
N ARG A 389 -35.38 2.58 -51.55
CA ARG A 389 -36.74 2.78 -52.07
C ARG A 389 -37.82 1.97 -51.33
N LYS A 390 -37.60 1.67 -50.05
CA LYS A 390 -38.55 0.95 -49.18
C LYS A 390 -38.74 1.67 -47.84
N PHE A 391 -39.88 1.45 -47.21
CA PHE A 391 -40.15 1.96 -45.87
C PHE A 391 -39.50 1.08 -44.79
N THR A 392 -38.97 1.72 -43.75
CA THR A 392 -38.49 1.09 -42.52
C THR A 392 -39.23 1.70 -41.34
N TYR A 393 -39.60 0.86 -40.38
CA TYR A 393 -40.21 1.27 -39.12
C TYR A 393 -39.18 1.21 -38.00
N VAL A 394 -39.10 2.25 -37.19
CA VAL A 394 -38.13 2.39 -36.10
C VAL A 394 -38.85 2.78 -34.82
N GLN A 395 -38.45 2.16 -33.71
CA GLN A 395 -38.80 2.58 -32.36
C GLN A 395 -37.57 2.47 -31.45
N VAL A 396 -37.51 3.28 -30.41
CA VAL A 396 -36.39 3.29 -29.45
C VAL A 396 -36.96 3.16 -28.05
N ARG A 397 -36.31 2.40 -27.17
CA ARG A 397 -36.57 2.47 -25.72
C ARG A 397 -35.28 2.75 -24.98
N ALA A 398 -35.36 3.50 -23.90
CA ALA A 398 -34.26 3.66 -22.96
C ALA A 398 -34.21 2.47 -21.99
N PHE A 399 -33.03 2.18 -21.43
CA PHE A 399 -32.86 1.23 -20.34
C PHE A 399 -31.95 1.83 -19.25
N ALA A 400 -32.26 1.51 -18.00
CA ALA A 400 -31.36 1.68 -16.86
C ALA A 400 -30.59 0.38 -16.63
N LYS A 401 -29.60 0.40 -15.73
CA LYS A 401 -28.96 -0.81 -15.21
C LYS A 401 -29.32 -0.97 -13.74
N ASP A 402 -29.66 -2.18 -13.33
CA ASP A 402 -29.76 -2.51 -11.91
C ASP A 402 -28.36 -2.76 -11.30
N SER A 403 -28.30 -3.05 -10.00
CA SER A 403 -27.07 -3.35 -9.27
C SER A 403 -26.34 -4.61 -9.74
N THR A 404 -26.99 -5.50 -10.50
CA THR A 404 -26.34 -6.66 -11.14
C THR A 404 -25.78 -6.32 -12.54
N GLY A 405 -26.01 -5.09 -13.01
CA GLY A 405 -25.68 -4.66 -14.37
C GLY A 405 -26.72 -5.06 -15.43
N GLN A 406 -27.81 -5.72 -15.05
CA GLN A 406 -28.89 -6.12 -15.97
C GLN A 406 -29.74 -4.92 -16.40
N LYS A 407 -30.23 -4.98 -17.65
CA LYS A 407 -30.97 -3.87 -18.26
C LYS A 407 -32.42 -3.86 -17.80
N VAL A 408 -32.82 -2.76 -17.19
CA VAL A 408 -34.22 -2.48 -16.83
C VAL A 408 -34.82 -1.55 -17.88
N TYR A 409 -35.66 -2.10 -18.76
CA TYR A 409 -36.19 -1.39 -19.92
C TYR A 409 -37.40 -0.51 -19.60
N GLY A 410 -37.39 0.70 -20.17
CA GLY A 410 -38.56 1.58 -20.25
C GLY A 410 -39.50 1.22 -21.42
N LYS A 411 -40.55 2.02 -21.59
CA LYS A 411 -41.50 1.88 -22.70
C LYS A 411 -40.85 2.28 -24.03
N PHE A 412 -41.24 1.63 -25.12
CA PHE A 412 -40.84 2.04 -26.47
C PHE A 412 -41.45 3.39 -26.85
N SER A 413 -40.70 4.15 -27.65
CA SER A 413 -41.15 5.38 -28.31
C SER A 413 -42.35 5.12 -29.21
N ALA A 414 -42.99 6.20 -29.65
CA ALA A 414 -43.86 6.09 -30.81
C ALA A 414 -43.06 5.51 -31.99
N LYS A 415 -43.70 4.62 -32.75
CA LYS A 415 -43.13 4.03 -33.95
C LYS A 415 -43.06 5.09 -35.05
N LYS A 416 -41.90 5.25 -35.68
CA LYS A 416 -41.72 6.17 -36.81
C LYS A 416 -41.49 5.37 -38.09
N LYS A 417 -42.27 5.66 -39.12
CA LYS A 417 -42.09 5.18 -40.49
C LYS A 417 -41.13 6.13 -41.20
N VAL A 418 -40.13 5.61 -41.90
CA VAL A 418 -39.18 6.41 -42.68
C VAL A 418 -38.94 5.77 -44.04
N PHE A 419 -38.91 6.57 -45.09
CA PHE A 419 -38.54 6.13 -46.44
C PHE A 419 -37.01 6.14 -46.60
N ILE A 420 -36.45 5.08 -47.18
CA ILE A 420 -35.00 4.97 -47.40
C ILE A 420 -34.69 5.38 -48.84
N LYS A 421 -33.85 6.41 -48.99
CA LYS A 421 -33.45 6.93 -50.30
C LYS A 421 -32.58 5.94 -51.08
#